data_AF-A0A8B7APY2-F1
#
_entry.id   AF-A0A8B7APY2-F1
#
_cell.length_a   1.000
_cell.length_b   1.000
_cell.length_c   1.000
_cell.angle_alpha   90.00
_cell.angle_beta   90.00
_cell.angle_gamma   90.00
#
_symmetry.space_group_name_H-M   'P 1'
#
loop_
_entity.id
_entity.type
_entity.pdbx_description
1 polymer ?
#
loop_
_entity_poly.entity_id
_entity_poly.type
_entity_poly.pdbx_seq_one_letter_code
_entity_poly.pdbx_strand_id
1 'polypeptide(L)'
;MAGVPDKRRPGPAAGEQLQQQHVACQVFPELLAEGRPQQGFFSSFFTSNHKCQLMLLKTLETNPYVKLLLDAMKHSGCAVNKERHFSCEDCNGNVSGGFDASSSQIVLCQNNIRNQAHMNRVITHELIHAFDHCRAHVDWFTNVRHLACSEIRAANLSGDCSLINEILRLHFGLKQHHQTCVRDRAVLSILAVRNITKESAQKAVDDVFDSCFNDHEPFGRIPHSKTDARYAHRDFQNRDRYYSNI
;
A
#
# COMPACT_ATOMS: atom_id res chain seq x y z
N MET A 1 37.87 -47.33 31.79
CA MET A 1 38.25 -46.22 30.91
C MET A 1 38.34 -46.78 29.49
N ALA A 2 37.27 -46.84 28.70
CA ALA A 2 36.52 -45.76 28.02
C ALA A 2 36.87 -45.72 26.51
N GLY A 3 35.86 -45.80 25.65
CA GLY A 3 35.85 -45.11 24.34
C GLY A 3 36.13 -45.90 23.04
N VAL A 4 35.06 -46.43 22.45
CA VAL A 4 34.58 -46.37 21.02
C VAL A 4 35.59 -46.05 19.88
N PRO A 5 35.52 -46.74 18.72
CA PRO A 5 36.31 -46.41 17.53
C PRO A 5 35.67 -45.30 16.68
N ASP A 6 36.49 -44.32 16.27
CA ASP A 6 36.16 -43.24 15.33
C ASP A 6 36.27 -43.72 13.87
N LYS A 7 35.24 -43.46 13.06
CA LYS A 7 35.21 -43.77 11.62
C LYS A 7 34.97 -42.49 10.81
N ARG A 8 35.90 -42.27 9.88
CA ARG A 8 35.78 -41.59 8.55
C ARG A 8 35.66 -40.07 8.53
N ARG A 9 36.68 -39.46 7.90
CA ARG A 9 36.51 -38.60 6.71
C ARG A 9 37.12 -39.33 5.49
N PRO A 10 36.53 -39.21 4.29
CA PRO A 10 36.89 -38.10 3.39
C PRO A 10 35.66 -37.42 2.74
N GLY A 11 35.87 -36.18 2.27
CA GLY A 11 34.83 -35.31 1.69
C GLY A 11 34.23 -35.83 0.37
N PRO A 12 33.17 -35.15 -0.09
CA PRO A 12 33.23 -34.38 -1.36
C PRO A 12 32.40 -33.07 -1.20
N ALA A 13 32.19 -32.17 -2.14
CA ALA A 13 32.75 -31.76 -3.42
C ALA A 13 32.14 -30.36 -3.71
N ALA A 14 32.73 -29.66 -4.67
CA ALA A 14 32.15 -28.68 -5.58
C ALA A 14 30.93 -27.85 -5.10
N GLY A 15 31.14 -26.53 -5.00
CA GLY A 15 30.08 -25.58 -4.76
C GLY A 15 29.01 -25.57 -5.85
N GLU A 16 27.75 -25.60 -5.40
CA GLU A 16 26.61 -25.15 -6.18
C GLU A 16 26.23 -23.76 -5.68
N GLN A 17 26.49 -22.75 -6.51
CA GLN A 17 25.82 -21.45 -6.43
C GLN A 17 24.34 -21.71 -6.74
N LEU A 18 23.51 -21.82 -5.70
CA LEU A 18 22.06 -21.77 -5.86
C LEU A 18 21.67 -20.34 -6.25
N GLN A 19 21.51 -20.17 -7.56
CA GLN A 19 21.08 -18.96 -8.23
C GLN A 19 19.71 -18.55 -7.66
N GLN A 20 19.70 -17.43 -6.94
CA GLN A 20 18.48 -16.77 -6.44
C GLN A 20 17.58 -16.43 -7.62
N GLN A 21 16.51 -17.22 -7.80
CA GLN A 21 15.44 -16.92 -8.72
C GLN A 21 14.53 -15.86 -8.08
N HIS A 22 14.74 -14.62 -8.52
CA HIS A 22 13.84 -13.50 -8.30
C HIS A 22 12.46 -13.84 -8.89
N VAL A 23 11.50 -14.16 -8.03
CA VAL A 23 10.07 -14.22 -8.43
C VAL A 23 9.49 -12.83 -8.17
N ALA A 24 9.49 -12.01 -9.22
CA ALA A 24 8.71 -10.77 -9.24
C ALA A 24 7.23 -11.12 -9.08
N CYS A 25 6.53 -10.32 -8.28
CA CYS A 25 5.08 -10.44 -8.07
C CYS A 25 4.37 -10.24 -9.41
N GLN A 26 3.98 -11.33 -10.06
CA GLN A 26 3.18 -11.28 -11.28
C GLN A 26 1.75 -10.89 -10.92
N VAL A 27 1.47 -9.59 -10.91
CA VAL A 27 0.12 -9.03 -11.06
C VAL A 27 -0.07 -8.46 -12.48
N PHE A 28 0.87 -8.73 -13.39
CA PHE A 28 0.79 -8.30 -14.80
C PHE A 28 0.98 -9.50 -15.73
N PRO A 29 -0.01 -9.86 -16.57
CA PRO A 29 0.24 -10.72 -17.72
C PRO A 29 1.13 -10.00 -18.74
N GLU A 30 2.18 -10.68 -19.21
CA GLU A 30 3.05 -10.23 -20.30
C GLU A 30 2.23 -9.92 -21.57
N LEU A 31 2.44 -8.71 -22.12
CA LEU A 31 1.93 -8.30 -23.42
C LEU A 31 2.63 -9.09 -24.53
N LEU A 32 1.98 -10.14 -25.04
CA LEU A 32 2.28 -10.70 -26.36
C LEU A 32 1.35 -10.07 -27.39
N ALA A 33 1.96 -9.26 -28.26
CA ALA A 33 1.32 -8.68 -29.43
C ALA A 33 1.19 -9.72 -30.54
N GLU A 34 -0.04 -10.03 -30.94
CA GLU A 34 -0.37 -10.46 -32.31
C GLU A 34 -1.71 -9.83 -32.72
N GLY A 35 -1.71 -9.15 -33.87
CA GLY A 35 -2.85 -8.37 -34.35
C GLY A 35 -3.76 -9.10 -35.33
N ARG A 36 -5.01 -8.62 -35.45
CA ARG A 36 -5.68 -8.26 -36.72
C ARG A 36 -7.01 -7.52 -36.47
N PRO A 37 -7.48 -6.70 -37.44
CA PRO A 37 -8.34 -5.56 -37.16
C PRO A 37 -9.83 -5.89 -37.33
N GLN A 38 -10.67 -5.40 -36.40
CA GLN A 38 -12.08 -5.18 -36.69
C GLN A 38 -12.52 -3.80 -36.19
N GLN A 39 -13.30 -3.17 -37.06
CA GLN A 39 -13.63 -1.75 -37.06
C GLN A 39 -14.51 -1.37 -35.86
N GLY A 40 -14.12 -0.27 -35.20
CA GLY A 40 -15.00 0.52 -34.35
C GLY A 40 -14.80 0.37 -32.85
N PHE A 41 -13.73 0.95 -32.26
CA PHE A 41 -13.69 1.30 -30.84
C PHE A 41 -12.46 2.17 -30.45
N PHE A 42 -12.38 3.43 -30.89
CA PHE A 42 -11.24 4.31 -30.56
C PHE A 42 -11.57 5.52 -29.67
N SER A 43 -12.78 5.63 -29.08
CA SER A 43 -13.12 6.77 -28.22
C SER A 43 -13.09 6.49 -26.70
N SER A 44 -13.20 5.21 -26.28
CA SER A 44 -13.35 4.88 -24.85
C SER A 44 -12.03 4.85 -24.06
N PHE A 45 -10.94 4.38 -24.68
CA PHE A 45 -9.64 4.26 -24.03
C PHE A 45 -9.00 5.63 -23.72
N PHE A 46 -9.08 6.58 -24.65
CA PHE A 46 -8.50 7.92 -24.47
C PHE A 46 -9.27 8.76 -23.42
N THR A 47 -10.57 8.55 -23.25
CA THR A 47 -11.41 9.34 -22.34
C THR A 47 -11.29 8.87 -20.88
N SER A 48 -11.18 7.56 -20.66
CA SER A 48 -11.06 6.96 -19.32
C SER A 48 -9.70 7.28 -18.68
N ASN A 49 -8.62 7.19 -19.46
CA ASN A 49 -7.28 7.56 -18.99
C ASN A 49 -7.19 9.05 -18.65
N HIS A 50 -7.74 9.92 -19.50
CA HIS A 50 -7.81 11.36 -19.23
C HIS A 50 -8.56 11.68 -17.93
N LYS A 51 -9.70 10.99 -17.67
CA LYS A 51 -10.45 11.15 -16.42
C LYS A 51 -9.62 10.73 -15.20
N CYS A 52 -8.91 9.60 -15.26
CA CYS A 52 -8.04 9.15 -14.18
C CYS A 52 -6.94 10.17 -13.87
N GLN A 53 -6.25 10.64 -14.92
CA GLN A 53 -5.19 11.65 -14.80
C GLN A 53 -5.69 12.96 -14.18
N LEU A 54 -6.85 13.46 -14.60
CA LEU A 54 -7.45 14.68 -14.02
C LEU A 54 -7.80 14.48 -12.53
N MET A 55 -8.37 13.34 -12.15
CA MET A 55 -8.69 13.04 -10.75
C MET A 55 -7.41 12.88 -9.92
N LEU A 56 -6.36 12.26 -10.47
CA LEU A 56 -5.05 12.13 -9.85
C LEU A 56 -4.44 13.52 -9.58
N LEU A 57 -4.33 14.37 -10.60
CA LEU A 57 -3.79 15.73 -10.47
C LEU A 57 -4.53 16.52 -9.39
N LYS A 58 -5.88 16.52 -9.45
CA LYS A 58 -6.71 17.17 -8.43
C LYS A 58 -6.47 16.61 -7.03
N THR A 59 -6.22 15.30 -6.89
CA THR A 59 -5.92 14.67 -5.60
C THR A 59 -4.59 15.17 -5.05
N LEU A 60 -3.53 15.13 -5.87
CA LEU A 60 -2.18 15.55 -5.48
C LEU A 60 -2.13 17.03 -5.07
N GLU A 61 -2.95 17.88 -5.69
CA GLU A 61 -2.96 19.32 -5.42
C GLU A 61 -3.82 19.73 -4.22
N THR A 62 -4.94 19.03 -4.00
CA THR A 62 -6.00 19.52 -3.09
C THR A 62 -6.25 18.65 -1.86
N ASN A 63 -5.84 17.38 -1.87
CA ASN A 63 -6.13 16.47 -0.78
C ASN A 63 -5.10 16.63 0.37
N PRO A 64 -5.53 17.03 1.58
CA PRO A 64 -4.60 17.25 2.70
C PRO A 64 -3.90 15.98 3.18
N TYR A 65 -4.52 14.80 3.06
CA TYR A 65 -3.86 13.54 3.42
C TYR A 65 -2.65 13.29 2.51
N VAL A 66 -2.90 13.43 1.21
CA VAL A 66 -1.90 13.20 0.17
C VAL A 66 -0.77 14.23 0.26
N LYS A 67 -1.09 15.51 0.45
CA LYS A 67 -0.06 16.55 0.63
C LYS A 67 0.86 16.27 1.81
N LEU A 68 0.30 15.83 2.95
CA LEU A 68 1.09 15.45 4.11
C LEU A 68 2.03 14.29 3.77
N LEU A 69 1.50 13.22 3.17
CA LEU A 69 2.32 12.05 2.79
C LEU A 69 3.43 12.43 1.80
N LEU A 70 3.15 13.26 0.79
CA LEU A 70 4.15 13.73 -0.16
C LEU A 70 5.26 14.55 0.53
N ASP A 71 4.90 15.44 1.46
CA ASP A 71 5.87 16.22 2.25
C ASP A 71 6.69 15.30 3.16
N ALA A 72 6.07 14.30 3.79
CA ALA A 72 6.74 13.33 4.65
C ALA A 72 7.70 12.41 3.89
N MET A 73 7.30 11.95 2.72
CA MET A 73 8.16 11.17 1.83
C MET A 73 9.36 12.00 1.34
N LYS A 74 9.14 13.28 0.99
CA LYS A 74 10.23 14.20 0.66
C LYS A 74 11.19 14.40 1.84
N HIS A 75 10.66 14.58 3.05
CA HIS A 75 11.47 14.72 4.27
C HIS A 75 12.29 13.46 4.55
N SER A 76 11.72 12.28 4.28
CA SER A 76 12.38 10.98 4.51
C SER A 76 13.37 10.59 3.40
N GLY A 77 13.64 11.46 2.42
CA GLY A 77 14.58 11.19 1.32
C GLY A 77 14.00 10.39 0.15
N CYS A 78 12.69 10.12 0.14
CA CYS A 78 12.00 9.36 -0.91
C CYS A 78 11.01 10.23 -1.67
N ALA A 79 11.49 11.36 -2.21
CA ALA A 79 10.63 12.31 -2.91
C ALA A 79 9.85 11.65 -4.06
N VAL A 80 8.53 11.86 -4.07
CA VAL A 80 7.64 11.31 -5.09
C VAL A 80 7.60 12.22 -6.31
N ASN A 81 8.05 11.73 -7.46
CA ASN A 81 7.82 12.36 -8.76
C ASN A 81 6.47 11.88 -9.34
N LYS A 82 5.64 12.82 -9.79
CA LYS A 82 4.27 12.54 -10.23
C LYS A 82 4.23 11.75 -11.54
N GLU A 83 5.10 12.10 -12.47
CA GLU A 83 5.15 11.55 -13.82
C GLU A 83 5.73 10.12 -13.84
N ARG A 84 6.59 9.80 -12.87
CA ARG A 84 7.26 8.50 -12.76
C ARG A 84 6.53 7.53 -11.84
N HIS A 85 5.98 8.01 -10.71
CA HIS A 85 5.49 7.12 -9.65
C HIS A 85 3.99 6.89 -9.68
N PHE A 86 3.24 7.47 -10.61
CA PHE A 86 1.81 7.19 -10.76
C PHE A 86 1.49 6.75 -12.19
N SER A 87 0.75 5.66 -12.34
CA SER A 87 0.21 5.19 -13.61
C SER A 87 -1.29 4.93 -13.50
N CYS A 88 -2.02 5.25 -14.56
CA CYS A 88 -3.45 4.96 -14.69
C CYS A 88 -3.62 3.83 -15.70
N GLU A 89 -4.06 2.67 -15.23
CA GLU A 89 -4.11 1.43 -16.01
C GLU A 89 -5.51 0.81 -15.97
N ASP A 90 -5.85 0.01 -16.98
CA ASP A 90 -7.01 -0.88 -16.93
C ASP A 90 -6.60 -2.20 -16.28
N CYS A 91 -7.19 -2.50 -15.13
CA CYS A 91 -6.83 -3.69 -14.35
C CYS A 91 -7.84 -4.82 -14.50
N ASN A 92 -7.35 -6.05 -14.48
CA ASN A 92 -8.19 -7.23 -14.33
C ASN A 92 -8.52 -7.45 -12.84
N GLY A 93 -9.80 -7.60 -12.51
CA GLY A 93 -10.26 -7.82 -11.13
C GLY A 93 -10.82 -6.57 -10.45
N ASN A 94 -11.08 -6.66 -9.14
CA ASN A 94 -11.81 -5.64 -8.36
C ASN A 94 -10.91 -4.72 -7.52
N VAL A 95 -9.60 -4.72 -7.75
CA VAL A 95 -8.64 -3.85 -7.05
C VAL A 95 -8.66 -2.44 -7.65
N SER A 96 -8.59 -1.41 -6.81
CA SER A 96 -8.67 -0.02 -7.28
C SER A 96 -7.31 0.66 -7.43
N GLY A 97 -6.27 0.07 -6.86
CA GLY A 97 -4.88 0.48 -7.03
C GLY A 97 -3.94 -0.53 -6.38
N GLY A 98 -2.64 -0.25 -6.47
CA GLY A 98 -1.60 -1.02 -5.80
C GLY A 98 -0.24 -0.31 -5.86
N PHE A 99 0.57 -0.52 -4.83
CA PHE A 99 1.96 -0.08 -4.77
C PHE A 99 2.91 -1.22 -5.18
N ASP A 100 3.70 -0.99 -6.22
CA ASP A 100 4.79 -1.88 -6.63
C ASP A 100 6.11 -1.40 -6.01
N ALA A 101 6.59 -2.15 -5.02
CA ALA A 101 7.83 -1.86 -4.33
C ALA A 101 9.07 -1.98 -5.23
N SER A 102 9.04 -2.81 -6.28
CA SER A 102 10.20 -3.05 -7.15
C SER A 102 10.51 -1.84 -8.02
N SER A 103 9.48 -1.18 -8.54
CA SER A 103 9.59 0.02 -9.37
C SER A 103 9.31 1.32 -8.61
N SER A 104 8.86 1.21 -7.35
CA SER A 104 8.35 2.33 -6.54
C SER A 104 7.24 3.10 -7.25
N GLN A 105 6.32 2.39 -7.91
CA GLN A 105 5.18 2.97 -8.62
C GLN A 105 3.85 2.66 -7.93
N ILE A 106 2.93 3.60 -8.03
CA ILE A 106 1.53 3.48 -7.63
C ILE A 106 0.69 3.32 -8.90
N VAL A 107 0.07 2.17 -9.04
CA VAL A 107 -0.81 1.84 -10.16
C VAL A 107 -2.25 2.11 -9.74
N LEU A 108 -2.98 2.87 -10.55
CA LEU A 108 -4.37 3.25 -10.32
C LEU A 108 -5.26 2.57 -11.37
N CYS A 109 -6.14 1.68 -10.89
CA CYS A 109 -7.01 0.91 -11.77
C CYS A 109 -8.22 1.75 -12.19
N GLN A 110 -8.10 2.46 -13.31
CA GLN A 110 -9.04 3.50 -13.74
C GLN A 110 -10.47 2.97 -13.93
N ASN A 111 -10.60 1.71 -14.36
CA ASN A 111 -11.87 1.01 -14.56
C ASN A 111 -12.62 0.74 -13.23
N ASN A 112 -11.93 0.74 -12.10
CA ASN A 112 -12.49 0.50 -10.77
C ASN A 112 -12.68 1.79 -9.95
N ILE A 113 -12.06 2.91 -10.36
CA ILE A 113 -12.15 4.20 -9.66
C ILE A 113 -13.38 5.00 -10.12
N ARG A 114 -14.44 4.92 -9.31
CA ARG A 114 -15.75 5.53 -9.60
C ARG A 114 -15.77 7.06 -9.61
N ASN A 115 -15.17 7.70 -8.61
CA ASN A 115 -15.26 9.14 -8.40
C ASN A 115 -14.06 9.71 -7.64
N GLN A 116 -14.01 11.05 -7.52
CA GLN A 116 -12.92 11.77 -6.86
C GLN A 116 -12.70 11.35 -5.40
N ALA A 117 -13.77 11.05 -4.65
CA ALA A 117 -13.64 10.61 -3.26
C ALA A 117 -13.01 9.22 -3.15
N HIS A 118 -13.32 8.33 -4.10
CA HIS A 118 -12.68 7.03 -4.21
C HIS A 118 -11.20 7.17 -4.59
N MET A 119 -10.89 7.99 -5.62
CA MET A 119 -9.51 8.29 -6.03
C MET A 119 -8.66 8.82 -4.86
N ASN A 120 -9.22 9.77 -4.09
CA ASN A 120 -8.57 10.34 -2.91
C ASN A 120 -8.16 9.26 -1.89
N ARG A 121 -9.00 8.26 -1.65
CA ARG A 121 -8.73 7.19 -0.69
C ARG A 121 -7.69 6.22 -1.22
N VAL A 122 -7.84 5.78 -2.48
CA VAL A 122 -6.87 4.87 -3.14
C VAL A 122 -5.47 5.49 -3.12
N ILE A 123 -5.30 6.73 -3.59
CA ILE A 123 -3.97 7.37 -3.59
C ILE A 123 -3.42 7.51 -2.18
N THR A 124 -4.26 7.85 -1.18
CA THR A 124 -3.79 7.95 0.21
C THR A 124 -3.34 6.59 0.74
N HIS A 125 -4.09 5.52 0.45
CA HIS A 125 -3.78 4.14 0.81
C HIS A 125 -2.43 3.71 0.20
N GLU A 126 -2.27 3.86 -1.12
CA GLU A 126 -1.04 3.45 -1.80
C GLU A 126 0.17 4.32 -1.41
N LEU A 127 -0.02 5.61 -1.10
CA LEU A 127 1.05 6.46 -0.58
C LEU A 127 1.48 6.06 0.84
N ILE A 128 0.60 5.49 1.66
CA ILE A 128 1.00 4.93 2.96
C ILE A 128 1.91 3.72 2.72
N HIS A 129 1.58 2.82 1.79
CA HIS A 129 2.49 1.73 1.42
C HIS A 129 3.85 2.25 0.92
N ALA A 130 3.85 3.26 0.06
CA ALA A 130 5.08 3.87 -0.45
C ALA A 130 5.91 4.53 0.68
N PHE A 131 5.26 5.21 1.62
CA PHE A 131 5.91 5.80 2.77
C PHE A 131 6.48 4.73 3.71
N ASP A 132 5.75 3.64 3.93
CA ASP A 132 6.19 2.52 4.76
C ASP A 132 7.40 1.81 4.16
N HIS A 133 7.36 1.58 2.84
CA HIS A 133 8.49 1.04 2.10
C HIS A 133 9.74 1.90 2.30
N CYS A 134 9.60 3.22 2.18
CA CYS A 134 10.67 4.18 2.34
C CYS A 134 11.26 4.19 3.77
N ARG A 135 10.40 4.33 4.79
CA ARG A 135 10.88 4.60 6.15
C ARG A 135 11.20 3.36 6.99
N ALA A 136 10.56 2.25 6.68
CA ALA A 136 10.60 1.04 7.52
C ALA A 136 11.16 -0.18 6.77
N HIS A 137 11.59 -0.02 5.50
CA HIS A 137 12.15 -1.09 4.68
C HIS A 137 11.28 -2.36 4.70
N VAL A 138 9.98 -2.17 4.46
CA VAL A 138 8.97 -3.24 4.48
C VAL A 138 9.39 -4.37 3.54
N ASP A 139 9.32 -5.59 4.06
CA ASP A 139 9.55 -6.80 3.27
C ASP A 139 8.20 -7.31 2.77
N TRP A 140 7.91 -6.91 1.54
CA TRP A 140 6.63 -7.17 0.89
C TRP A 140 6.42 -8.63 0.51
N PHE A 141 7.48 -9.43 0.36
CA PHE A 141 7.44 -10.75 -0.29
C PHE A 141 7.73 -11.91 0.64
N THR A 142 8.64 -11.79 1.59
CA THR A 142 8.99 -12.93 2.46
C THR A 142 8.35 -12.85 3.84
N ASN A 143 7.98 -11.64 4.29
CA ASN A 143 7.43 -11.43 5.61
C ASN A 143 5.96 -10.95 5.60
N VAL A 144 5.03 -11.88 5.80
CA VAL A 144 3.59 -11.58 5.86
C VAL A 144 3.23 -10.61 7.00
N ARG A 145 4.01 -10.55 8.08
CA ARG A 145 3.79 -9.58 9.18
C ARG A 145 4.10 -8.15 8.75
N HIS A 146 5.14 -7.96 7.93
CA HIS A 146 5.49 -6.64 7.39
C HIS A 146 4.38 -6.15 6.44
N LEU A 147 3.92 -7.02 5.54
CA LEU A 147 2.75 -6.75 4.69
C LEU A 147 1.53 -6.40 5.53
N ALA A 148 1.17 -7.25 6.50
CA ALA A 148 0.01 -7.03 7.37
C ALA A 148 0.10 -5.69 8.13
N CYS A 149 1.28 -5.32 8.61
CA CYS A 149 1.48 -4.04 9.29
C CYS A 149 1.18 -2.84 8.38
N SER A 150 1.68 -2.88 7.15
CA SER A 150 1.43 -1.79 6.19
C SER A 150 -0.03 -1.72 5.77
N GLU A 151 -0.71 -2.87 5.60
CA GLU A 151 -2.15 -2.94 5.31
C GLU A 151 -3.01 -2.39 6.45
N ILE A 152 -2.66 -2.68 7.71
CA ILE A 152 -3.32 -2.12 8.89
C ILE A 152 -3.19 -0.59 8.88
N ARG A 153 -1.98 -0.08 8.64
CA ARG A 153 -1.74 1.37 8.61
C ARG A 153 -2.44 2.05 7.44
N ALA A 154 -2.43 1.44 6.27
CA ALA A 154 -3.13 1.94 5.09
C ALA A 154 -4.65 1.99 5.33
N ALA A 155 -5.25 0.94 5.90
CA ALA A 155 -6.69 0.93 6.24
C ALA A 155 -7.05 1.94 7.35
N ASN A 156 -6.17 2.11 8.34
CA ASN A 156 -6.36 3.01 9.48
C ASN A 156 -6.28 4.49 9.08
N LEU A 157 -5.24 4.86 8.32
CA LEU A 157 -4.89 6.27 8.08
C LEU A 157 -5.43 6.85 6.75
N SER A 158 -5.85 6.01 5.79
CA SER A 158 -6.34 6.48 4.48
C SER A 158 -7.77 7.05 4.49
N GLY A 159 -8.50 6.84 5.59
CA GLY A 159 -9.93 7.14 5.67
C GLY A 159 -10.84 6.08 5.01
N ASP A 160 -10.30 4.91 4.66
CA ASP A 160 -11.07 3.74 4.22
C ASP A 160 -12.15 3.36 5.24
N CYS A 161 -11.76 3.29 6.52
CA CYS A 161 -12.63 2.98 7.65
C CYS A 161 -13.26 4.22 8.31
N SER A 162 -13.51 5.29 7.55
CA SER A 162 -14.19 6.49 8.08
C SER A 162 -15.70 6.26 8.27
N LEU A 163 -16.26 6.85 9.34
CA LEU A 163 -17.66 6.71 9.80
C LEU A 163 -18.73 6.88 8.71
N ILE A 164 -18.50 7.71 7.68
CA ILE A 164 -19.43 7.90 6.55
C ILE A 164 -19.57 6.63 5.71
N ASN A 165 -18.48 5.85 5.57
CA ASN A 165 -18.51 4.58 4.86
C ASN A 165 -19.12 3.45 5.72
N GLU A 166 -19.15 3.61 7.05
CA GLU A 166 -19.69 2.62 7.99
C GLU A 166 -21.18 2.83 8.31
N ILE A 167 -21.72 4.05 8.23
CA ILE A 167 -23.17 4.29 8.36
C ILE A 167 -23.96 3.58 7.24
N LEU A 168 -23.37 3.46 6.05
CA LEU A 168 -23.89 2.63 4.96
C LEU A 168 -23.87 1.11 5.27
N ARG A 169 -23.22 0.68 6.35
CA ARG A 169 -23.07 -0.72 6.76
C ARG A 169 -23.85 -1.11 8.02
N LEU A 170 -24.75 -0.26 8.55
CA LEU A 170 -25.80 -0.61 9.54
C LEU A 170 -25.35 -1.28 10.87
N HIS A 171 -24.09 -1.18 11.28
CA HIS A 171 -23.63 -1.72 12.57
C HIS A 171 -23.42 -0.60 13.61
N PHE A 172 -24.08 -0.68 14.77
CA PHE A 172 -24.05 0.34 15.84
C PHE A 172 -23.01 -0.02 16.92
N GLY A 173 -22.02 0.84 17.20
CA GLY A 173 -20.89 0.56 18.13
C GLY A 173 -19.58 1.34 17.86
N LEU A 174 -19.59 2.68 18.01
CA LEU A 174 -18.61 3.61 17.43
C LEU A 174 -17.10 3.37 17.70
N LYS A 175 -16.66 2.70 18.78
CA LYS A 175 -15.23 2.57 19.10
C LYS A 175 -14.60 1.24 18.66
N GLN A 176 -15.37 0.15 18.65
CA GLN A 176 -14.88 -1.13 18.16
C GLN A 176 -14.99 -1.23 16.62
N HIS A 177 -15.92 -0.51 15.99
CA HIS A 177 -16.12 -0.59 14.53
C HIS A 177 -14.89 -0.22 13.71
N HIS A 178 -14.21 0.87 14.06
CA HIS A 178 -13.04 1.28 13.30
C HIS A 178 -11.92 0.22 13.34
N GLN A 179 -11.66 -0.37 14.52
CA GLN A 179 -10.67 -1.44 14.65
C GLN A 179 -11.08 -2.69 13.88
N THR A 180 -12.35 -3.09 13.97
CA THR A 180 -12.90 -4.22 13.21
C THR A 180 -12.77 -3.97 11.70
N CYS A 181 -13.13 -2.78 11.22
CA CYS A 181 -12.97 -2.42 9.82
C CYS A 181 -11.50 -2.48 9.38
N VAL A 182 -10.57 -1.97 10.19
CA VAL A 182 -9.14 -2.02 9.88
C VAL A 182 -8.65 -3.46 9.81
N ARG A 183 -9.04 -4.33 10.75
CA ARG A 183 -8.71 -5.76 10.71
C ARG A 183 -9.26 -6.43 9.45
N ASP A 184 -10.55 -6.26 9.17
CA ASP A 184 -11.20 -6.87 8.02
C ASP A 184 -10.60 -6.41 6.70
N ARG A 185 -10.31 -5.11 6.57
CA ARG A 185 -9.68 -4.53 5.39
C ARG A 185 -8.26 -5.08 5.20
N ALA A 186 -7.45 -5.13 6.25
CA ALA A 186 -6.10 -5.66 6.17
C ALA A 186 -6.09 -7.14 5.76
N VAL A 187 -6.97 -7.96 6.33
CA VAL A 187 -7.10 -9.38 5.94
C VAL A 187 -7.49 -9.50 4.46
N LEU A 188 -8.46 -8.71 3.99
CA LEU A 188 -8.89 -8.74 2.59
C LEU A 188 -7.78 -8.33 1.63
N SER A 189 -7.00 -7.28 1.96
CA SER A 189 -5.88 -6.86 1.13
C SER A 189 -4.78 -7.93 1.06
N ILE A 190 -4.42 -8.54 2.18
CA ILE A 190 -3.42 -9.63 2.21
C ILE A 190 -3.86 -10.79 1.32
N LEU A 191 -5.13 -11.20 1.40
CA LEU A 191 -5.68 -12.30 0.59
C LEU A 191 -5.75 -11.95 -0.90
N ALA A 192 -5.84 -10.67 -1.25
CA ALA A 192 -5.83 -10.24 -2.65
C ALA A 192 -4.45 -10.35 -3.30
N VAL A 193 -3.37 -10.26 -2.50
CA VAL A 193 -1.98 -10.25 -3.02
C VAL A 193 -1.18 -11.51 -2.66
N ARG A 194 -1.61 -12.28 -1.66
CA ARG A 194 -0.96 -13.52 -1.22
C ARG A 194 -1.87 -14.73 -1.31
N ASN A 195 -1.32 -15.82 -1.84
CA ASN A 195 -1.96 -17.13 -1.80
C ASN A 195 -1.75 -17.80 -0.43
N ILE A 196 -2.46 -17.32 0.59
CA ILE A 196 -2.47 -17.90 1.94
C ILE A 196 -3.91 -18.10 2.42
N THR A 197 -4.09 -18.93 3.45
CA THR A 197 -5.42 -19.13 4.04
C THR A 197 -5.89 -17.89 4.79
N LYS A 198 -7.21 -17.73 4.90
CA LYS A 198 -7.83 -16.63 5.66
C LYS A 198 -7.38 -16.64 7.11
N GLU A 199 -7.26 -17.81 7.73
CA GLU A 199 -6.80 -17.98 9.11
C GLU A 199 -5.37 -17.51 9.28
N SER A 200 -4.50 -17.81 8.31
CA SER A 200 -3.09 -17.37 8.32
C SER A 200 -2.99 -15.86 8.17
N ALA A 201 -3.79 -15.26 7.28
CA ALA A 201 -3.85 -13.80 7.12
C ALA A 201 -4.36 -13.11 8.39
N GLN A 202 -5.43 -13.64 8.99
CA GLN A 202 -6.00 -13.11 10.23
C GLN A 202 -5.02 -13.19 11.39
N LYS A 203 -4.33 -14.34 11.54
CA LYS A 203 -3.26 -14.48 12.52
C LYS A 203 -2.14 -13.46 12.31
N ALA A 204 -1.70 -13.24 11.08
CA ALA A 204 -0.66 -12.26 10.79
C ALA A 204 -1.08 -10.83 11.15
N VAL A 205 -2.34 -10.46 10.87
CA VAL A 205 -2.93 -9.18 11.28
C VAL A 205 -2.98 -9.07 12.80
N ASP A 206 -3.50 -10.09 13.48
CA ASP A 206 -3.65 -10.10 14.94
C ASP A 206 -2.29 -10.02 15.65
N ASP A 207 -1.27 -10.72 15.15
CA ASP A 207 0.09 -10.73 15.69
C ASP A 207 0.73 -9.32 15.74
N VAL A 208 0.39 -8.43 14.80
CA VAL A 208 1.02 -7.10 14.68
C VAL A 208 0.07 -5.94 14.95
N PHE A 209 -1.21 -6.21 15.19
CA PHE A 209 -2.26 -5.19 15.18
C PHE A 209 -1.98 -4.03 16.12
N ASP A 210 -1.72 -4.32 17.39
CA ASP A 210 -1.58 -3.26 18.39
C ASP A 210 -0.39 -2.34 18.09
N SER A 211 0.72 -2.89 17.58
CA SER A 211 1.87 -2.08 17.20
C SER A 211 1.56 -1.21 15.98
N CYS A 212 0.98 -1.79 14.94
CA CYS A 212 0.80 -1.12 13.65
C CYS A 212 -0.40 -0.17 13.66
N PHE A 213 -1.45 -0.50 14.39
CA PHE A 213 -2.63 0.37 14.56
C PHE A 213 -2.28 1.66 15.30
N ASN A 214 -1.38 1.60 16.29
CA ASN A 214 -0.95 2.77 17.06
C ASN A 214 0.20 3.55 16.41
N ASP A 215 0.71 3.09 15.26
CA ASP A 215 1.69 3.83 14.47
C ASP A 215 0.99 4.80 13.51
N HIS A 216 0.92 6.06 13.93
CA HIS A 216 0.24 7.13 13.20
C HIS A 216 1.17 8.00 12.35
N GLU A 217 2.45 7.65 12.16
CA GLU A 217 3.32 8.44 11.30
C GLU A 217 2.83 8.37 9.83
N PRO A 218 2.84 9.50 9.08
CA PRO A 218 3.34 10.82 9.47
C PRO A 218 2.28 11.78 10.03
N PHE A 219 1.04 11.32 10.18
CA PHE A 219 -0.10 12.14 10.61
C PHE A 219 -0.06 12.51 12.10
N GLY A 220 0.59 11.70 12.93
CA GLY A 220 0.61 11.82 14.40
C GLY A 220 -0.74 11.55 15.07
N ARG A 221 -1.80 11.31 14.29
CA ARG A 221 -3.17 10.97 14.71
C ARG A 221 -3.89 10.22 13.60
N ILE A 222 -4.98 9.55 13.92
CA ILE A 222 -5.88 8.96 12.91
C ILE A 222 -6.77 10.09 12.37
N PRO A 223 -6.65 10.52 11.10
CA PRO A 223 -7.42 11.65 10.62
C PRO A 223 -8.84 11.20 10.21
N HIS A 224 -9.87 11.70 10.89
CA HIS A 224 -11.26 11.30 10.63
C HIS A 224 -11.98 12.16 9.58
N SER A 225 -11.38 13.28 9.17
CA SER A 225 -11.94 14.19 8.16
C SER A 225 -10.84 14.93 7.41
N LYS A 226 -11.20 15.57 6.29
CA LYS A 226 -10.28 16.47 5.57
C LYS A 226 -9.77 17.62 6.44
N THR A 227 -10.60 18.15 7.34
CA THR A 227 -10.19 19.23 8.25
C THR A 227 -9.16 18.74 9.24
N ASP A 228 -9.37 17.54 9.79
CA ASP A 228 -8.43 16.90 10.71
C ASP A 228 -7.08 16.60 10.03
N ALA A 229 -7.11 16.07 8.80
CA ALA A 229 -5.91 15.88 8.00
C ALA A 229 -5.15 17.19 7.70
N ARG A 230 -5.86 18.32 7.51
CA ARG A 230 -5.19 19.64 7.38
C ARG A 230 -4.48 20.04 8.67
N TYR A 231 -5.08 19.78 9.83
CA TYR A 231 -4.44 20.06 11.11
C TYR A 231 -3.21 19.15 11.32
N ALA A 232 -3.34 17.86 11.01
CA ALA A 232 -2.19 16.94 11.00
C ALA A 232 -1.07 17.44 10.07
N HIS A 233 -1.42 17.91 8.87
CA HIS A 233 -0.44 18.41 7.90
C HIS A 233 0.27 19.66 8.40
N ARG A 234 -0.48 20.62 8.94
CA ARG A 234 0.08 21.83 9.55
C ARG A 234 1.02 21.49 10.70
N ASP A 235 0.63 20.55 11.56
CA ASP A 235 1.43 20.17 12.71
C ASP A 235 2.72 19.44 12.27
N PHE A 236 2.64 18.59 11.23
CA PHE A 236 3.81 17.99 10.58
C PHE A 236 4.79 19.05 10.05
N GLN A 237 4.29 20.06 9.32
CA GLN A 237 5.11 21.14 8.79
C GLN A 237 5.77 22.01 9.87
N ASN A 238 5.23 21.99 11.10
CA ASN A 238 5.76 22.73 12.23
C ASN A 238 6.70 21.91 13.13
N ARG A 239 6.92 20.62 12.86
CA ARG A 239 7.69 19.72 13.73
C ARG A 239 9.11 20.23 14.01
N ASP A 240 9.77 20.79 13.00
CA ASP A 240 11.17 21.26 13.12
C ASP A 240 11.29 22.76 13.41
N ARG A 241 10.16 23.47 13.52
CA ARG A 241 10.17 24.93 13.73
C ARG A 241 10.72 25.33 15.08
N TYR A 242 10.60 24.48 16.10
CA TYR A 242 11.15 24.77 17.41
C TYR A 242 12.69 24.75 17.40
N TYR A 243 13.28 23.73 16.79
CA TYR A 243 14.75 23.59 16.70
C TYR A 243 15.39 24.46 15.62
N SER A 244 14.62 24.99 14.67
CA SER A 244 15.13 25.92 13.64
C SER A 244 15.29 27.37 14.14
N ASN A 245 14.70 27.71 15.30
CA ASN A 245 14.69 29.06 15.87
C ASN A 245 15.52 29.19 17.16
N ILE A 246 16.23 28.13 17.54
CA ILE A 246 17.19 28.08 18.65
C ILE A 246 18.58 27.90 18.03
#